data_AF-X1ESE9-F1
#
_entry.id   AF-X1ESE9-F1
#
_cell.length_a   1.000
_cell.length_b   1.000
_cell.length_c   1.000
_cell.angle_alpha   90.00
_cell.angle_beta   90.00
_cell.angle_gamma   90.00
#
_symmetry.space_group_name_H-M   'P 1'
#
loop_
_entity.id
_entity.type
_entity.pdbx_description
1 polymer ?
#
loop_
_entity_poly.entity_id
_entity_poly.type
_entity_poly.pdbx_seq_one_letter_code
_entity_poly.pdbx_strand_id
1 'polypeptide(L)'
;MVDVRMTMDEYLTLLGGISMDSAPEMSADNQVIPKKKRSSAYSRRYKANFRKVAPRFKLKNGKWKKNGFKSAVKLAHKMSKK
;
A
#
# COMPACT_ATOMS: atom_id res chain seq x y z
N MET A 1 -48.51 23.58 -35.47
CA MET A 1 -47.37 22.98 -34.77
C MET A 1 -46.38 24.10 -34.52
N VAL A 2 -45.99 24.33 -33.27
CA VAL A 2 -45.04 25.41 -32.91
C VAL A 2 -43.65 24.79 -32.85
N ASP A 3 -42.75 25.22 -33.71
CA ASP A 3 -41.37 24.73 -33.71
C ASP A 3 -40.57 25.45 -32.62
N VAL A 4 -40.35 24.76 -31.51
CA VAL A 4 -39.57 25.25 -30.37
C VAL A 4 -38.09 25.06 -30.69
N ARG A 5 -37.44 26.12 -31.18
CA ARG A 5 -36.00 26.19 -31.43
C ARG A 5 -35.23 26.54 -30.15
N MET A 6 -35.06 25.56 -29.26
CA MET A 6 -34.21 25.71 -28.08
C MET A 6 -32.74 25.72 -28.50
N THR A 7 -31.91 26.52 -27.82
CA THR A 7 -30.46 26.52 -28.07
C THR A 7 -29.85 25.21 -27.54
N MET A 8 -28.70 24.79 -28.08
CA MET A 8 -28.02 23.55 -27.66
C MET A 8 -27.76 23.53 -26.14
N ASP A 9 -27.48 24.71 -25.57
CA ASP A 9 -27.23 24.90 -24.13
C ASP A 9 -28.49 24.63 -23.29
N GLU A 10 -29.67 25.05 -23.75
CA GLU A 10 -30.93 24.74 -23.06
C GLU A 10 -31.30 23.26 -23.14
N TYR A 11 -31.00 22.59 -24.26
CA TYR A 11 -31.21 21.13 -24.38
C TYR A 11 -30.30 20.35 -23.40
N LEU A 12 -29.03 20.74 -23.28
CA LEU A 12 -28.09 20.12 -22.34
C LEU A 12 -28.49 20.37 -20.88
N THR A 13 -29.05 21.54 -20.59
CA THR A 13 -29.56 21.87 -19.24
C THR A 13 -30.79 21.03 -18.89
N LEU A 14 -31.70 20.81 -19.85
CA LEU A 14 -32.90 20.01 -19.66
C LEU A 14 -32.62 18.49 -19.56
N LEU A 15 -31.65 17.99 -20.33
CA LEU A 15 -31.22 16.59 -20.29
C LEU A 15 -30.34 16.30 -19.05
N GLY A 16 -29.61 17.32 -18.58
CA GLY A 16 -28.68 17.24 -17.45
C GLY A 16 -29.28 17.53 -16.08
N GLY A 17 -30.54 17.96 -15.98
CA GLY A 17 -31.35 17.95 -14.74
C GLY A 17 -30.72 18.49 -13.46
N ILE A 18 -29.67 19.31 -13.54
CA ILE A 18 -28.87 19.76 -12.39
C ILE A 18 -28.65 21.26 -12.56
N SER A 19 -29.28 22.00 -11.65
CA SER A 19 -28.96 23.40 -11.35
C SER A 19 -27.45 23.58 -11.21
N MET A 20 -26.89 24.59 -11.87
CA MET A 20 -25.47 24.95 -11.75
C MET A 20 -25.08 25.40 -10.34
N ASP A 21 -26.04 25.63 -9.43
CA ASP A 21 -25.80 25.86 -7.99
C ASP A 21 -25.56 24.57 -7.18
N SER A 22 -25.71 23.40 -7.79
CA SER A 22 -25.37 22.12 -7.17
C SER A 22 -24.10 21.55 -7.79
N ALA A 23 -23.00 22.28 -7.72
CA ALA A 23 -21.68 21.69 -7.93
C ALA A 23 -21.40 20.73 -6.76
N PRO A 24 -21.34 19.40 -6.96
CA PRO A 24 -20.72 18.55 -5.96
C PRO A 24 -19.25 18.94 -5.91
N GLU A 25 -18.84 19.51 -4.79
CA GLU A 25 -17.43 19.71 -4.49
C GLU A 25 -16.67 18.43 -4.79
N MET A 26 -15.61 18.56 -5.59
CA MET A 26 -14.74 17.48 -5.99
C MET A 26 -14.44 16.59 -4.79
N SER A 27 -14.95 15.36 -4.80
CA SER A 27 -14.66 14.37 -3.78
C SER A 27 -13.17 14.07 -3.85
N ALA A 28 -12.41 14.75 -3.00
CA ALA A 28 -11.00 14.54 -2.81
C ALA A 28 -10.77 13.06 -2.48
N ASP A 29 -10.19 12.36 -3.45
CA ASP A 29 -9.26 11.26 -3.26
C ASP A 29 -9.61 10.32 -2.09
N ASN A 30 -10.63 9.49 -2.29
CA ASN A 30 -10.93 8.37 -1.39
C ASN A 30 -9.91 7.24 -1.61
N GLN A 31 -8.62 7.55 -1.51
CA GLN A 31 -7.57 6.53 -1.45
C GLN A 31 -7.73 5.87 -0.09
N VAL A 32 -8.33 4.69 -0.06
CA VAL A 32 -8.34 3.84 1.12
C VAL A 32 -6.89 3.48 1.44
N ILE A 33 -6.24 4.29 2.27
CA ILE A 33 -4.86 4.05 2.69
C ILE A 33 -4.86 2.67 3.36
N PRO A 34 -4.15 1.67 2.80
CA PRO A 34 -4.23 0.32 3.33
C PRO A 34 -3.70 0.32 4.76
N LYS A 35 -4.58 0.02 5.73
CA LYS A 35 -4.21 -0.06 7.15
C LYS A 35 -3.05 -1.03 7.31
N LYS A 36 -1.94 -0.56 7.89
CA LYS A 36 -0.74 -1.36 8.11
C LYS A 36 -1.06 -2.51 9.07
N LYS A 37 -1.14 -3.73 8.53
CA LYS A 37 -1.42 -4.94 9.33
C LYS A 37 -0.31 -5.16 10.36
N ARG A 38 -0.69 -5.51 11.60
CA ARG A 38 0.27 -5.88 12.66
C ARG A 38 1.05 -7.12 12.21
N SER A 39 2.35 -7.15 12.47
CA SER A 39 3.18 -8.29 12.09
C SER A 39 2.84 -9.52 12.95
N SER A 40 2.74 -10.68 12.29
CA SER A 40 2.52 -11.97 12.96
C SER A 40 3.57 -12.23 14.05
N ALA A 41 3.19 -12.97 15.09
CA ALA A 41 4.10 -13.40 16.17
C ALA A 41 5.35 -14.11 15.63
N TYR A 42 5.23 -14.89 14.55
CA TYR A 42 6.38 -15.52 13.90
C TYR A 42 7.32 -14.50 13.24
N SER A 43 6.77 -13.53 12.50
CA SER A 43 7.55 -12.47 11.85
C SER A 43 8.34 -11.64 12.86
N ARG A 44 7.72 -11.32 14.01
CA ARG A 44 8.37 -10.63 15.12
C ARG A 44 9.53 -11.45 15.71
N ARG A 45 9.31 -12.74 15.99
CA ARG A 45 10.35 -13.67 16.46
C ARG A 45 11.50 -13.79 15.47
N TYR A 46 11.19 -13.97 14.18
CA TYR A 46 12.18 -14.02 13.11
C TYR A 46 13.03 -12.76 13.03
N LYS A 47 12.42 -11.57 13.03
CA LYS A 47 13.15 -10.30 12.98
C LYS A 47 14.12 -10.16 14.16
N ALA A 48 13.68 -10.53 15.37
CA ALA A 48 14.53 -10.48 16.55
C ALA A 48 15.70 -11.48 16.47
N ASN A 49 15.42 -12.72 16.06
CA ASN A 49 16.44 -13.77 15.94
C ASN A 49 17.45 -13.47 14.82
N PHE A 50 17.00 -12.97 13.68
CA PHE A 50 17.88 -12.61 12.57
C PHE A 50 18.86 -11.50 12.97
N ARG A 51 18.41 -10.49 13.73
CA ARG A 51 19.30 -9.42 14.26
C ARG A 51 20.40 -9.97 15.17
N LYS A 52 20.10 -10.98 16.00
CA LYS A 52 21.08 -11.65 16.86
C LYS A 52 22.08 -12.50 16.07
N VAL A 53 21.60 -13.16 15.01
CA VAL A 53 22.39 -14.12 14.24
C VAL A 53 23.26 -13.45 13.17
N ALA A 54 22.78 -12.39 12.54
CA ALA A 54 23.46 -11.69 11.45
C ALA A 54 24.93 -11.33 11.72
N PRO A 55 25.33 -10.73 12.86
CA PRO A 55 26.72 -10.34 13.08
C PRO A 55 27.70 -11.53 13.07
N ARG A 56 27.26 -12.76 13.41
CA ARG A 56 28.12 -13.96 13.38
C ARG A 56 28.55 -14.37 11.97
N PHE A 57 27.67 -14.09 11.00
CA PHE A 57 27.85 -14.47 9.59
C PHE A 57 28.33 -13.30 8.72
N LYS A 58 28.47 -12.11 9.30
CA LYS A 58 29.11 -10.96 8.66
C LYS A 58 30.60 -10.94 8.95
N LEU A 59 31.34 -10.33 8.04
CA LEU A 59 32.75 -9.97 8.19
C LEU A 59 32.85 -8.64 8.96
N LYS A 60 34.05 -8.29 9.43
CA LYS A 60 34.31 -7.01 10.12
C LYS A 60 33.95 -5.80 9.25
N ASN A 61 34.06 -5.92 7.93
CA ASN A 61 33.67 -4.88 6.95
C ASN A 61 32.16 -4.83 6.67
N GLY A 62 31.33 -5.62 7.37
CA GLY A 62 29.87 -5.66 7.20
C GLY A 62 29.37 -6.50 6.02
N LYS A 63 30.26 -6.95 5.12
CA LYS A 63 29.90 -7.88 4.03
C LYS A 63 29.57 -9.26 4.60
N TRP A 64 28.73 -10.01 3.90
CA TRP A 64 28.43 -11.39 4.27
C TRP A 64 29.63 -12.30 3.96
N LYS A 65 29.89 -13.28 4.84
CA LYS A 65 30.78 -14.40 4.51
C LYS A 65 30.22 -15.17 3.30
N LYS A 66 31.06 -15.97 2.61
CA LYS A 66 30.58 -16.88 1.55
C LYS A 66 29.45 -17.74 2.09
N ASN A 67 28.29 -17.72 1.44
CA ASN A 67 27.05 -18.37 1.89
C ASN A 67 26.53 -17.94 3.29
N GLY A 68 27.09 -16.87 3.88
CA GLY A 68 26.80 -16.42 5.23
C GLY A 68 25.35 -15.96 5.41
N PHE A 69 24.80 -15.26 4.42
CA PHE A 69 23.39 -14.83 4.45
C PHE A 69 22.44 -16.03 4.48
N LYS A 70 22.66 -17.02 3.59
CA LYS A 70 21.87 -18.26 3.54
C LYS A 70 21.91 -19.01 4.86
N SER A 71 23.10 -19.16 5.44
CA SER A 71 23.28 -19.80 6.76
C SER A 71 22.59 -19.03 7.89
N ALA A 72 22.67 -17.69 7.89
CA ALA A 72 22.01 -16.84 8.87
C ALA A 72 20.48 -16.96 8.80
N VAL A 73 19.90 -16.93 7.60
CA VAL A 73 18.45 -17.10 7.39
C VAL A 73 17.98 -18.47 7.85
N LYS A 74 18.71 -19.54 7.49
CA LYS A 74 18.38 -20.92 7.91
C LYS A 74 18.38 -21.05 9.43
N LEU A 75 19.38 -20.48 10.10
CA LEU A 75 19.48 -20.50 11.55
C LEU A 75 18.37 -19.66 12.21
N ALA A 76 18.09 -18.47 11.70
CA ALA A 76 17.04 -17.59 12.21
C ALA A 76 15.65 -18.24 12.10
N HIS A 77 15.34 -18.89 10.98
CA HIS A 77 14.10 -19.64 10.82
C HIS A 77 14.01 -20.83 11.78
N LYS A 78 15.10 -21.60 11.93
CA LYS A 78 15.15 -22.70 12.89
C LYS A 78 14.86 -22.21 14.32
N MET A 79 15.43 -21.09 14.73
CA MET A 79 15.18 -20.47 16.04
C MET A 79 13.76 -19.91 16.22
N SER A 80 13.08 -19.58 15.12
CA SER A 80 11.75 -18.94 15.16
C SER A 80 10.59 -19.91 15.02
N LYS A 81 10.88 -21.15 14.60
CA LYS A 81 9.92 -22.26 14.55
C LYS A 81 9.71 -22.93 15.92
N LYS A 82 10.54 -22.58 16.90
CA LYS A 82 10.38 -22.97 18.31
C LYS A 82 9.39 -22.02 18.98
#